data_AF-A0AAV8XC38-F1
#
_entry.id   AF-A0AAV8XC38-F1
#
_cell.length_a   1.000
_cell.length_b   1.000
_cell.length_c   1.000
_cell.angle_alpha   90.00
_cell.angle_beta   90.00
_cell.angle_gamma   90.00
#
_symmetry.space_group_name_H-M   'P 1'
#
loop_
_entity.id
_entity.type
_entity.pdbx_description
1 polymer ?
#
loop_
_entity_poly.entity_id
_entity_poly.type
_entity_poly.pdbx_seq_one_letter_code
_entity_poly.pdbx_strand_id
1 'polypeptide(L)' 'MLRSRSWFGGGWGRPKNLHSLEHLKYLYNVLSRNQTVSEHNRGLLVESLRSIAEILIWGDQNDSSVFE' A
#
# COMPACT_ATOMS: atom_id res chain seq x y z
N MET A 1 2.00 20.60 13.03
CA MET A 1 0.85 19.78 12.58
C MET A 1 0.98 19.58 11.07
N LEU A 2 1.64 18.50 10.64
CA LEU A 2 1.78 18.18 9.22
C LEU A 2 0.43 17.62 8.74
N ARG A 3 -0.35 18.46 8.05
CA ARG A 3 -1.55 18.01 7.34
C ARG A 3 -1.09 17.08 6.22
N SER A 4 -1.24 15.78 6.44
CA SER A 4 -1.04 14.78 5.39
C SER A 4 -2.04 15.09 4.27
N ARG A 5 -1.51 15.63 3.17
CA ARG A 5 -2.28 15.98 1.99
C ARG A 5 -2.56 14.65 1.29
N SER A 6 -3.65 14.00 1.72
CA SER A 6 -4.14 12.77 1.12
C SER A 6 -4.53 13.06 -0.32
N TRP A 7 -3.58 12.84 -1.23
CA TRP A 7 -3.74 13.01 -2.68
C TRP A 7 -4.23 11.72 -3.33
N PHE A 8 -4.89 10.85 -2.57
CA PHE A 8 -5.51 9.63 -3.09
C PHE A 8 -6.80 9.99 -3.84
N GLY A 9 -6.62 10.49 -5.06
CA GLY A 9 -7.68 10.60 -6.06
C GLY A 9 -8.24 9.22 -6.38
N GLY A 10 -9.58 9.15 -6.37
CA GLY A 10 -10.35 7.92 -6.58
C GLY A 10 -10.06 7.25 -7.92
N GLY A 11 -9.73 5.96 -7.86
CA GLY A 11 -9.69 5.06 -9.00
C GLY A 11 -10.42 3.77 -8.63
N TRP A 12 -11.41 3.39 -9.44
CA TRP A 12 -12.12 2.12 -9.38
C TRP A 12 -11.11 0.96 -9.32
N GLY A 13 -11.25 0.09 -8.31
CA GLY A 13 -10.47 -1.16 -8.19
C GLY A 13 -9.52 -1.26 -6.99
N ARG A 14 -9.52 -0.31 -6.05
CA ARG A 14 -8.75 -0.48 -4.80
C ARG A 14 -9.55 -1.29 -3.75
N PRO A 15 -8.90 -2.24 -3.04
CA PRO A 15 -9.51 -2.95 -1.92
C PRO A 15 -10.05 -1.97 -0.88
N LYS A 16 -11.27 -2.22 -0.39
CA LYS A 16 -11.92 -1.35 0.61
C LYS A 16 -11.19 -1.35 1.96
N ASN A 17 -10.46 -2.42 2.28
CA ASN A 17 -9.65 -2.55 3.48
C ASN A 17 -8.15 -2.42 3.14
N LEU A 18 -7.55 -1.32 3.59
CA LEU A 18 -6.13 -1.00 3.37
C LEU A 18 -5.18 -1.96 4.10
N HIS A 19 -5.65 -2.64 5.14
CA HIS A 19 -4.84 -3.56 5.92
C HIS A 19 -5.04 -5.05 5.55
N SER A 20 -5.78 -5.31 4.47
CA SER A 20 -6.09 -6.68 4.04
C SER A 20 -4.95 -7.35 3.27
N LEU A 21 -4.97 -8.69 3.23
CA LEU A 21 -4.08 -9.50 2.40
C LEU A 21 -4.22 -9.17 0.90
N GLU A 22 -5.42 -8.81 0.44
CA GLU A 22 -5.67 -8.37 -0.93
C GLU A 22 -4.90 -7.07 -1.24
N HIS A 23 -4.91 -6.11 -0.31
CA HIS A 23 -4.15 -4.87 -0.46
C HIS A 23 -2.65 -5.13 -0.49
N LEU A 24 -2.15 -6.05 0.36
CA LEU A 24 -0.74 -6.47 0.34
C LEU A 24 -0.34 -7.05 -1.03
N LYS A 25 -1.17 -7.92 -1.62
CA LYS A 25 -0.95 -8.49 -2.96
C LYS A 25 -0.92 -7.42 -4.05
N TYR A 26 -1.80 -6.43 -3.96
CA TYR A 26 -1.81 -5.28 -4.85
C TYR A 26 -0.51 -4.47 -4.76
N LEU A 27 -0.08 -4.11 -3.53
CA LEU A 27 1.15 -3.34 -3.31
C LEU A 27 2.38 -4.10 -3.79
N TYR A 28 2.44 -5.42 -3.56
CA TYR A 28 3.48 -6.28 -4.13
C TYR A 28 3.52 -6.21 -5.66
N ASN A 29 2.35 -6.22 -6.33
CA ASN A 29 2.28 -6.09 -7.78
C ASN A 29 2.78 -4.72 -8.28
N VAL A 30 2.49 -3.65 -7.52
CA VAL A 30 3.00 -2.31 -7.82
C VAL A 30 4.53 -2.31 -7.77
N LEU A 31 5.13 -2.88 -6.73
CA LEU A 31 6.59 -2.98 -6.60
C LEU A 31 7.21 -3.85 -7.69
N SER A 32 6.61 -5.01 -8.00
CA SER A 32 7.15 -5.94 -8.99
C SER A 32 7.14 -5.40 -10.42
N ARG A 33 6.20 -4.50 -10.75
CA ARG A 33 6.15 -3.80 -12.05
C ARG A 33 7.06 -2.57 -12.13
N ASN A 34 7.58 -2.10 -11.00
CA ASN A 34 8.36 -0.86 -10.90
C ASN A 34 9.73 -1.12 -10.25
N GLN A 35 10.47 -2.13 -10.75
CA GLN A 35 11.76 -2.53 -10.18
C GLN A 35 12.85 -1.46 -10.33
N THR A 36 12.76 -0.63 -11.38
CA THR A 36 13.70 0.47 -11.61
C THR A 36 13.10 1.78 -11.10
N VAL A 37 13.81 2.42 -10.19
CA VAL A 37 13.42 3.73 -9.64
C VAL A 37 13.67 4.83 -10.68
N SER A 38 12.70 5.72 -10.82
CA SER A 38 12.75 6.94 -11.63
C SER A 38 12.13 8.09 -10.85
N GLU A 39 12.38 9.32 -11.27
CA GLU A 39 11.76 10.50 -10.66
C GLU A 39 10.22 10.45 -10.72
N HIS A 40 9.65 9.78 -11.72
CA HIS A 40 8.21 9.65 -11.86
C HIS A 40 7.59 8.67 -10.85
N ASN A 41 8.26 7.54 -10.56
CA ASN A 41 7.69 6.47 -9.72
C ASN A 41 8.22 6.44 -8.28
N ARG A 42 9.26 7.22 -7.96
CA ARG A 42 9.84 7.31 -6.61
C ARG A 42 8.77 7.49 -5.52
N GLY A 43 7.85 8.43 -5.71
CA GLY A 43 6.78 8.70 -4.73
C GLY A 43 5.86 7.49 -4.55
N LEU A 44 5.46 6.84 -5.64
CA LEU A 44 4.64 5.64 -5.62
C LEU A 44 5.31 4.49 -4.86
N LEU A 45 6.61 4.28 -5.09
CA LEU A 45 7.37 3.21 -4.45
C LEU A 45 7.52 3.43 -2.95
N VAL A 46 7.86 4.66 -2.52
CA VAL A 46 7.96 5.02 -1.10
C VAL A 46 6.63 4.80 -0.38
N GLU A 47 5.53 5.28 -0.97
CA GLU A 47 4.20 5.10 -0.38
C GLU A 47 3.75 3.64 -0.36
N SER A 48 4.10 2.86 -1.39
CA SER A 48 3.78 1.43 -1.42
C SER A 48 4.53 0.67 -0.32
N LEU A 49 5.81 0.99 -0.09
CA LEU A 49 6.59 0.41 1.00
C LEU A 49 6.07 0.82 2.38
N ARG A 50 5.69 2.10 2.56
CA ARG A 50 5.07 2.57 3.80
C ARG A 50 3.77 1.81 4.09
N SER A 51 2.89 1.66 3.09
CA SER A 51 1.65 0.92 3.25
C SER A 51 1.90 -0.57 3.54
N ILE A 52 2.89 -1.22 2.91
CA ILE A 52 3.27 -2.60 3.27
C ILE A 52 3.71 -2.66 4.73
N ALA A 53 4.57 -1.74 5.18
CA ALA A 53 5.01 -1.71 6.57
C ALA A 53 3.85 -1.53 7.55
N GLU A 54 2.87 -0.68 7.23
CA GLU A 54 1.65 -0.53 8.02
C GLU A 54 0.83 -1.82 8.11
N ILE A 55 0.66 -2.55 7.00
CA ILE A 55 0.01 -3.87 7.00
C ILE A 55 0.80 -4.84 7.88
N LEU A 56 2.12 -4.84 7.81
CA LEU A 56 2.96 -5.78 8.57
C LEU A 56 3.00 -5.48 10.08
N ILE A 57 2.89 -4.21 10.48
CA ILE A 57 2.87 -3.80 11.90
C ILE A 57 1.47 -3.99 12.48
N TRP A 58 0.46 -3.52 11.77
CA TRP A 58 -0.90 -3.42 12.30
C TRP A 58 -1.78 -4.59 11.87
N GLY A 59 -1.49 -5.30 10.78
CA GLY A 59 -2.36 -6.35 10.26
C GLY A 59 -3.78 -5.89 9.96
N ASP A 60 -4.61 -6.81 9.47
CA ASP A 60 -6.04 -6.61 9.55
C ASP A 60 -6.48 -6.91 10.99
N GLN A 61 -6.87 -5.87 11.72
CA GLN A 61 -7.31 -5.99 13.11
C GLN A 61 -8.57 -6.86 13.27
N ASN A 62 -9.30 -7.13 12.18
CA ASN A 62 -10.50 -7.96 12.19
C ASN A 62 -10.27 -9.35 11.57
N ASP A 63 -9.11 -9.60 10.96
CA ASP A 63 -8.79 -10.83 10.24
C ASP A 63 -7.29 -11.18 10.34
N SER A 64 -6.98 -12.28 11.03
CA SER A 64 -5.59 -12.74 11.19
C SER A 64 -4.99 -13.39 9.94
N SER A 65 -5.76 -13.58 8.86
CA SER A 65 -5.33 -14.26 7.62
C SER A 65 -4.14 -13.61 6.90
N VAL A 66 -3.77 -12.39 7.27
CA VAL A 66 -2.59 -11.71 6.71
C VAL A 66 -1.28 -12.42 7.10
N PHE A 67 -1.23 -13.08 8.26
CA PHE A 67 -0.02 -13.67 8.82
C PHE A 67 -0.08 -15.18 9.08
N GLU A 68 -1.24 -15.80 8.86
CA GLU A 68 -1.45 -17.26 8.90
C GLU A 68 -1.21 -17.88 7.52
#